data_AF-A0A2V6D7N2-F1
#
_entry.id   AF-A0A2V6D7N2-F1
#
_cell.length_a   1.000
_cell.length_b   1.000
_cell.length_c   1.000
_cell.angle_alpha   90.00
_cell.angle_beta   90.00
_cell.angle_gamma   90.00
#
_symmetry.space_group_name_H-M   'P 1'
#
loop_
_entity.id
_entity.type
_entity.pdbx_description
1 polymer ?
#
loop_
_entity_poly.entity_id
_entity_poly.type
_entity_poly.pdbx_seq_one_letter_code
_entity_poly.pdbx_strand_id
1 'polypeptide(L)'
;MFSSYVLRIGSIILATLVGTALIAHGQDAAPPSVDLYSGQNQPEAAATPSYEPNGPELPEISQLDQTFSKPKSLGKDADALRLHVEWRQLKNRMVNDPAVQAAKAFAQAARTDLEKRNRLRDYYNIYYERMSALATNAEIKLALEELKTSHQILLAQPRVRPETDASMAVPAPTGTPAHKHKKNKLKK
;
A
#
# COMPACT_ATOMS: atom_id res chain seq x y z
N MET A 1 27.34 -10.96 23.29
CA MET A 1 27.43 -10.58 21.86
C MET A 1 26.42 -11.44 21.12
N PHE A 2 25.24 -11.01 20.69
CA PHE A 2 24.78 -9.74 20.15
C PHE A 2 23.38 -9.43 20.70
N SER A 3 23.21 -8.25 21.29
CA SER A 3 21.94 -7.72 21.78
C SER A 3 21.83 -6.29 21.27
N SER A 4 21.13 -6.11 20.15
CA SER A 4 20.66 -4.88 19.47
C SER A 4 20.36 -5.31 18.03
N TYR A 5 19.13 -5.27 17.50
CA TYR A 5 18.48 -4.10 16.89
C TYR A 5 16.98 -4.40 16.56
N VAL A 6 16.20 -4.92 17.52
CA VAL A 6 14.78 -5.28 17.28
C VAL A 6 13.80 -4.12 17.57
N LEU A 7 14.31 -2.90 17.77
CA LEU A 7 13.46 -1.76 18.13
C LEU A 7 13.88 -0.54 17.32
N ARG A 8 13.05 -0.14 16.33
CA ARG A 8 12.99 1.15 15.60
C ARG A 8 12.94 1.02 14.07
N ILE A 9 11.96 0.32 13.51
CA ILE A 9 11.33 0.74 12.23
C ILE A 9 9.83 0.44 12.36
N GLY A 10 9.21 1.07 13.36
CA GLY A 10 7.76 1.07 13.56
C GLY A 10 7.25 2.49 13.31
N SER A 11 6.19 2.57 12.50
CA SER A 11 5.37 3.75 12.17
C SER A 11 5.86 4.62 11.01
N ILE A 12 4.93 4.87 10.07
CA ILE A 12 4.88 5.76 8.87
C ILE A 12 4.39 4.86 7.70
N ILE A 13 3.15 4.84 7.21
CA ILE A 13 2.00 5.77 7.22
C ILE A 13 0.70 4.95 7.12
N LEU A 14 -0.21 5.19 8.06
CA LEU A 14 -1.64 4.89 7.96
C LEU A 14 -2.33 6.21 7.57
N ALA A 15 -2.92 6.28 6.38
CA ALA A 15 -4.11 7.06 6.00
C ALA A 15 -4.11 7.35 4.49
N THR A 16 -5.14 6.90 3.77
CA THR A 16 -5.81 7.71 2.75
C THR A 16 -7.13 7.06 2.33
N LEU A 17 -8.18 7.56 2.99
CA LEU A 17 -9.50 7.95 2.49
C LEU A 17 -10.11 7.19 1.30
N VAL A 18 -11.24 6.54 1.59
CA VAL A 18 -12.29 6.17 0.63
C VAL A 18 -12.96 7.46 0.14
N GLY A 19 -12.89 7.72 -1.17
CA GLY A 19 -13.65 8.77 -1.85
C GLY A 19 -14.31 8.20 -3.10
N THR A 20 -15.62 8.00 -3.04
CA THR A 20 -16.45 7.59 -4.18
C THR A 20 -16.75 8.77 -5.11
N ALA A 21 -16.51 8.55 -6.41
CA ALA A 21 -17.21 9.07 -7.60
C ALA A 21 -17.68 10.54 -7.63
N LEU A 22 -17.09 11.35 -8.53
CA LEU A 22 -17.62 11.71 -9.86
C LEU A 22 -16.81 12.94 -10.35
N ILE A 23 -15.85 12.77 -11.25
CA ILE A 23 -15.24 13.91 -11.97
C ILE A 23 -15.66 13.79 -13.42
N ALA A 24 -16.63 14.61 -13.80
CA ALA A 24 -16.98 14.87 -15.18
C ALA A 24 -15.76 15.40 -15.93
N HIS A 25 -15.40 14.77 -17.04
CA HIS A 25 -14.43 15.31 -17.98
C HIS A 25 -15.04 16.49 -18.72
N GLY A 26 -14.57 17.69 -18.40
CA GLY A 26 -14.66 18.86 -19.28
C GLY A 26 -13.25 19.30 -19.63
N GLN A 27 -12.66 18.74 -20.69
CA GLN A 27 -11.55 19.42 -21.36
C GLN A 27 -12.20 20.30 -22.43
N ASP A 28 -12.35 21.58 -22.10
CA ASP A 28 -12.58 22.60 -23.12
C ASP A 28 -11.24 22.84 -23.83
N ALA A 29 -11.25 22.68 -25.14
CA ALA A 29 -10.05 22.77 -25.96
C ALA A 29 -9.58 24.23 -26.02
N ALA A 30 -8.41 24.54 -25.46
CA ALA A 30 -7.78 25.83 -25.66
C ALA A 30 -7.39 25.98 -27.14
N PRO A 31 -7.77 27.08 -27.83
CA PRO A 31 -7.37 27.29 -29.22
C PRO A 31 -5.85 27.49 -29.32
N PRO A 32 -5.21 26.97 -30.38
CA PRO A 32 -3.78 27.13 -30.59
C PRO A 32 -3.45 28.54 -31.09
N SER A 33 -2.19 28.93 -30.85
CA SER A 33 -1.47 30.12 -31.33
C SER A 33 -1.90 31.49 -30.76
N VAL A 34 -1.26 31.87 -29.65
CA VAL A 34 -0.93 33.29 -29.41
C VAL A 34 0.39 33.55 -30.15
N ASP A 35 0.30 34.28 -31.25
CA ASP A 35 1.46 34.77 -32.02
C ASP A 35 2.08 35.97 -31.28
N LEU A 36 3.16 35.73 -30.55
CA LEU A 36 3.81 36.73 -29.68
C LEU A 36 4.70 37.75 -30.43
N TYR A 37 4.69 37.78 -31.76
CA TYR A 37 5.63 38.59 -32.55
C TYR A 37 4.99 39.54 -33.58
N SER A 38 3.73 39.90 -33.41
CA SER A 38 3.09 40.90 -34.26
C SER A 38 3.01 42.27 -33.58
N GLY A 39 4.11 43.02 -33.68
CA GLY A 39 4.09 44.48 -33.63
C GLY A 39 4.63 45.13 -32.35
N GLN A 40 5.92 45.48 -32.36
CA GLN A 40 6.32 46.74 -31.73
C GLN A 40 7.52 47.35 -32.46
N ASN A 41 7.24 48.43 -33.18
CA ASN A 41 8.18 49.28 -33.86
C ASN A 41 9.25 49.81 -32.89
N GLN A 42 10.49 49.85 -33.38
CA GLN A 42 11.64 50.51 -32.78
C GLN A 42 11.33 51.99 -32.50
N PRO A 43 11.52 52.49 -31.27
CA PRO A 43 11.73 53.91 -31.04
C PRO A 43 13.23 54.21 -30.87
N GLU A 44 13.60 55.26 -31.56
CA GLU A 44 14.88 55.94 -31.65
C GLU A 44 15.40 56.40 -30.27
N ALA A 45 16.73 56.54 -30.17
CA ALA A 45 17.48 56.80 -28.95
C ALA A 45 17.10 58.12 -28.24
N ALA A 46 16.90 58.07 -26.92
CA ALA A 46 17.06 59.23 -26.04
C ALA A 46 17.25 58.86 -24.56
N ALA A 47 18.34 59.38 -23.99
CA ALA A 47 18.59 59.73 -22.58
C ALA A 47 18.60 58.65 -21.48
N THR A 48 19.81 58.36 -20.99
CA THR A 48 20.10 57.80 -19.66
C THR A 48 19.80 58.79 -18.52
N PRO A 49 19.08 58.39 -17.46
CA PRO A 49 19.28 58.91 -16.13
C PRO A 49 20.06 57.89 -15.28
N SER A 50 21.21 58.32 -14.77
CA SER A 50 22.02 57.60 -13.80
C SER A 50 21.24 57.44 -12.49
N TYR A 51 21.00 56.21 -12.04
CA TYR A 51 20.46 55.91 -10.71
C TYR A 51 21.61 55.52 -9.76
N GLU A 52 21.71 56.21 -8.63
CA GLU A 52 22.63 55.86 -7.53
C GLU A 52 22.27 54.50 -6.90
N PRO A 53 23.26 53.69 -6.48
CA PRO A 53 23.04 52.36 -5.96
C PRO A 53 22.88 52.42 -4.44
N ASN A 54 21.66 52.53 -3.94
CA ASN A 54 21.35 52.32 -2.52
C ASN A 54 20.24 51.28 -2.38
N GLY A 55 20.61 50.02 -2.56
CA GLY A 55 19.80 48.84 -2.27
C GLY A 55 20.72 47.63 -2.14
N PRO A 56 20.37 46.62 -1.31
CA PRO A 56 21.18 45.42 -1.19
C PRO A 56 21.38 44.80 -2.58
N GLU A 57 22.64 44.56 -2.96
CA GLU A 57 23.01 43.99 -4.27
C GLU A 57 22.16 42.76 -4.56
N LEU A 58 21.25 42.89 -5.53
CA LEU A 58 20.54 41.74 -6.07
C LEU A 58 21.58 40.82 -6.71
N PRO A 59 21.57 39.51 -6.38
CA PRO A 59 22.55 38.59 -6.92
C PRO A 59 22.48 38.60 -8.45
N GLU A 60 23.64 38.75 -9.08
CA GLU A 60 23.73 38.73 -10.54
C GLU A 60 23.22 37.39 -11.08
N ILE A 61 22.56 37.43 -12.22
CA ILE A 61 21.90 36.27 -12.85
C ILE A 61 22.88 35.10 -13.05
N SER A 62 24.17 35.39 -13.26
CA SER A 62 25.26 34.41 -13.32
C SER A 62 25.48 33.60 -12.03
N GLN A 63 25.19 34.18 -10.85
CA GLN A 63 25.27 33.49 -9.56
C GLN A 63 24.11 32.51 -9.38
N LEU A 64 22.92 32.88 -9.88
CA LEU A 64 21.76 31.98 -9.91
C LEU A 64 22.05 30.77 -10.80
N ASP A 65 22.60 31.00 -12.00
CA ASP A 65 22.90 29.92 -12.96
C ASP A 65 23.95 28.93 -12.43
N GLN A 66 24.98 29.41 -11.71
CA GLN A 66 25.95 28.55 -11.01
C GLN A 66 25.33 27.68 -9.91
N THR A 67 24.22 28.13 -9.33
CA THR A 67 23.49 27.39 -8.28
C THR A 67 22.69 26.24 -8.88
N PHE A 68 22.17 26.39 -10.11
CA PHE A 68 21.46 25.35 -10.85
C PHE A 68 22.38 24.44 -11.67
N SER A 69 23.59 24.91 -11.99
CA SER A 69 24.59 24.17 -12.79
C SER A 69 25.19 22.95 -12.08
N LYS A 70 25.05 22.83 -10.76
CA LYS A 70 25.49 21.64 -10.03
C LYS A 70 24.33 20.64 -10.01
N PRO A 71 24.36 19.56 -10.83
CA PRO A 71 23.34 18.53 -10.72
C PRO A 71 23.38 17.99 -9.29
N LYS A 72 22.28 18.14 -8.55
CA LYS A 72 22.12 17.54 -7.23
C LYS A 72 22.27 16.03 -7.45
N SER A 73 23.41 15.48 -7.06
CA SER A 73 23.70 14.05 -7.15
C SER A 73 22.66 13.33 -6.30
N LEU A 74 21.59 12.88 -6.95
CA LEU A 74 20.47 12.24 -6.29
C LEU A 74 20.84 10.86 -5.74
N GLY A 75 22.03 10.30 -6.03
CA GLY A 75 22.59 9.08 -5.42
C GLY A 75 21.55 8.12 -4.82
N LYS A 76 21.37 8.18 -3.49
CA LYS A 76 20.41 7.35 -2.73
C LYS A 76 18.94 7.62 -3.07
N ASP A 77 18.57 8.88 -3.27
CA ASP A 77 17.21 9.27 -3.66
C ASP A 77 16.88 8.78 -5.08
N ALA A 78 17.85 8.75 -6.00
CA ALA A 78 17.67 8.22 -7.34
C ALA A 78 17.38 6.70 -7.31
N ASP A 79 18.09 5.96 -6.46
CA ASP A 79 17.87 4.51 -6.31
C ASP A 79 16.53 4.21 -5.65
N ALA A 80 16.14 4.97 -4.62
CA ALA A 80 14.82 4.87 -4.01
C ALA A 80 13.69 5.18 -5.02
N LEU A 81 13.87 6.19 -5.87
CA LEU A 81 12.91 6.51 -6.94
C LEU A 81 12.81 5.40 -7.97
N ARG A 82 13.94 4.79 -8.38
CA ARG A 82 13.94 3.64 -9.30
C ARG A 82 13.13 2.47 -8.73
N LEU A 83 13.38 2.10 -7.47
CA LEU A 83 12.63 1.05 -6.79
C LEU A 83 11.13 1.36 -6.76
N HIS A 84 10.76 2.59 -6.39
CA HIS A 84 9.36 3.00 -6.31
C HIS A 84 8.65 2.97 -7.67
N VAL A 85 9.34 3.37 -8.74
CA VAL A 85 8.81 3.30 -10.10
C VAL A 85 8.58 1.85 -10.51
N GLU A 86 9.53 0.96 -10.27
CA GLU A 86 9.41 -0.46 -10.56
C GLU A 86 8.23 -1.09 -9.80
N TRP A 87 8.11 -0.82 -8.50
CA TRP A 87 6.96 -1.25 -7.69
C TRP A 87 5.62 -0.81 -8.28
N ARG A 88 5.51 0.47 -8.68
CA ARG A 88 4.28 1.00 -9.29
C ARG A 88 3.98 0.28 -10.62
N GLN A 89 4.99 0.10 -11.47
CA GLN A 89 4.82 -0.56 -12.76
C GLN A 89 4.39 -2.03 -12.60
N LEU A 90 5.02 -2.76 -11.68
CA LEU A 90 4.67 -4.13 -11.35
C LEU A 90 3.23 -4.25 -10.86
N LYS A 91 2.80 -3.39 -9.93
CA LYS A 91 1.41 -3.36 -9.46
C LYS A 91 0.42 -3.08 -10.59
N ASN A 92 0.69 -2.07 -11.43
CA ASN A 92 -0.17 -1.72 -12.56
C ASN A 92 -0.30 -2.88 -13.56
N ARG A 93 0.76 -3.66 -13.79
CA ARG A 93 0.71 -4.86 -14.63
C ARG A 93 -0.12 -5.97 -13.99
N MET A 94 0.11 -6.28 -12.71
CA MET A 94 -0.63 -7.36 -12.02
C MET A 94 -2.12 -7.09 -11.88
N VAL A 95 -2.55 -5.83 -11.77
CA VAL A 95 -3.97 -5.47 -11.78
C VAL A 95 -4.66 -5.89 -13.08
N ASN A 96 -3.93 -5.87 -14.20
CA ASN A 96 -4.45 -6.19 -15.53
C ASN A 96 -4.10 -7.61 -16.00
N ASP A 97 -3.40 -8.41 -15.18
CA ASP A 97 -3.05 -9.79 -15.55
C ASP A 97 -4.29 -10.71 -15.48
N PRO A 98 -4.64 -11.40 -16.58
CA PRO A 98 -5.87 -12.18 -16.63
C PRO A 98 -5.85 -13.39 -15.69
N ALA A 99 -4.69 -14.01 -15.45
CA ALA A 99 -4.59 -15.14 -14.53
C ALA A 99 -4.73 -14.69 -13.07
N VAL A 100 -4.16 -13.53 -12.73
CA VAL A 100 -4.34 -12.90 -11.41
C VAL A 100 -5.81 -12.55 -11.18
N GLN A 101 -6.47 -11.94 -12.17
CA GLN A 101 -7.90 -11.61 -12.08
C GLN A 101 -8.78 -12.85 -11.95
N ALA A 102 -8.52 -13.89 -12.76
CA ALA A 102 -9.24 -15.15 -12.70
C ALA A 102 -9.08 -15.84 -11.34
N ALA A 103 -7.85 -15.91 -10.81
CA ALA A 103 -7.59 -16.49 -9.50
C ALA A 103 -8.28 -15.69 -8.38
N LYS A 104 -8.28 -14.36 -8.47
CA LYS A 104 -9.00 -13.49 -7.52
C LYS A 104 -10.51 -13.73 -7.56
N ALA A 105 -11.10 -13.78 -8.75
CA ALA A 105 -12.53 -14.04 -8.92
C ALA A 105 -12.91 -15.45 -8.43
N PHE A 106 -12.07 -16.45 -8.72
CA PHE A 106 -12.25 -17.82 -8.24
C PHE A 106 -12.22 -17.90 -6.71
N ALA A 107 -11.30 -17.18 -6.07
CA ALA A 107 -11.24 -17.08 -4.61
C ALA A 107 -12.48 -16.37 -4.03
N GLN A 108 -12.98 -15.33 -4.68
CA GLN A 108 -14.19 -14.62 -4.27
C GLN A 108 -15.47 -15.46 -4.42
N ALA A 109 -15.51 -16.37 -5.40
CA ALA A 109 -16.63 -17.26 -5.65
C ALA A 109 -16.70 -18.47 -4.68
N ALA A 110 -15.84 -18.53 -3.66
CA ALA A 110 -15.88 -19.58 -2.65
C ALA A 110 -17.17 -19.54 -1.83
N ARG A 111 -17.75 -20.71 -1.54
CA ARG A 111 -19.01 -20.81 -0.78
C ARG A 111 -18.77 -20.87 0.73
N THR A 112 -17.58 -21.30 1.14
CA THR A 112 -17.20 -21.46 2.54
C THR A 112 -15.92 -20.69 2.84
N ASP A 113 -15.72 -20.33 4.11
CA ASP A 113 -14.49 -19.65 4.56
C ASP A 113 -13.24 -20.50 4.34
N LEU A 114 -13.34 -21.82 4.58
CA LEU A 114 -12.22 -22.75 4.37
C LEU A 114 -11.81 -22.78 2.89
N GLU A 115 -12.78 -22.91 1.98
CA GLU A 115 -12.52 -22.83 0.54
C GLU A 115 -11.92 -21.49 0.16
N LYS A 116 -12.48 -20.38 0.68
CA LYS A 116 -12.00 -19.03 0.38
C LYS A 116 -10.53 -18.88 0.77
N ARG A 117 -10.14 -19.34 1.96
CA ARG A 117 -8.74 -19.29 2.42
C ARG A 117 -7.82 -20.13 1.55
N ASN A 118 -8.23 -21.35 1.19
CA ASN A 118 -7.45 -22.20 0.29
C ASN A 118 -7.22 -21.50 -1.06
N ARG A 119 -8.30 -21.02 -1.69
CA ARG A 119 -8.22 -20.31 -2.97
C ARG A 119 -7.46 -18.98 -2.87
N LEU A 120 -7.52 -18.29 -1.73
CA LEU A 120 -6.72 -17.08 -1.48
C LEU A 120 -5.23 -17.39 -1.38
N ARG A 121 -4.83 -18.55 -0.84
CA ARG A 121 -3.41 -18.97 -0.89
C ARG A 121 -2.96 -19.18 -2.33
N ASP A 122 -3.78 -19.84 -3.15
CA ASP A 122 -3.49 -20.05 -4.58
C ASP A 122 -3.41 -18.71 -5.34
N TYR A 123 -4.34 -17.78 -5.07
CA TYR A 123 -4.31 -16.42 -5.59
C TYR A 123 -3.00 -15.70 -5.24
N TYR A 124 -2.57 -15.73 -3.98
CA TYR A 124 -1.32 -15.08 -3.58
C TYR A 124 -0.10 -15.75 -4.21
N ASN A 125 -0.08 -17.08 -4.36
CA ASN A 125 0.99 -17.76 -5.09
C ASN A 125 1.10 -17.23 -6.52
N ILE A 126 0.00 -17.24 -7.27
CA ILE A 126 -0.03 -16.76 -8.66
C ILE A 126 0.35 -15.27 -8.74
N TYR A 127 -0.19 -14.43 -7.84
CA TYR A 127 0.08 -13.00 -7.81
C TYR A 127 1.56 -12.70 -7.60
N TYR A 128 2.18 -13.30 -6.59
CA TYR A 128 3.58 -13.04 -6.25
C TYR A 128 4.57 -13.72 -7.19
N GLU A 129 4.28 -14.91 -7.71
CA GLU A 129 5.11 -15.56 -8.73
C GLU A 129 5.16 -14.75 -10.03
N ARG A 130 4.01 -14.25 -10.48
CA ARG A 130 3.97 -13.39 -11.68
C ARG A 130 4.64 -12.05 -11.45
N MET A 131 4.43 -11.45 -10.29
CA MET A 131 5.07 -10.19 -9.94
C MET A 131 6.60 -10.35 -9.83
N SER A 132 7.09 -11.45 -9.24
CA SER A 132 8.53 -11.71 -9.08
C SER A 132 9.21 -12.13 -10.38
N ALA A 133 8.50 -12.83 -11.28
CA ALA A 133 8.99 -13.16 -12.62
C ALA A 133 9.24 -11.90 -13.48
N LEU A 134 8.44 -10.85 -13.28
CA LEU A 134 8.60 -9.56 -13.98
C LEU A 134 9.56 -8.61 -13.29
N ALA A 135 9.86 -8.82 -12.01
CA ALA A 135 10.78 -7.98 -11.26
C ALA A 135 12.21 -8.16 -11.78
N THR A 136 12.90 -7.04 -11.98
CA THR A 136 14.30 -7.02 -12.40
C THR A 136 15.24 -6.90 -11.20
N ASN A 137 14.83 -6.12 -10.19
CA ASN A 137 15.65 -5.88 -9.01
C ASN A 137 15.54 -7.02 -7.97
N ALA A 138 16.68 -7.45 -7.42
CA ALA A 138 16.75 -8.49 -6.40
C ALA A 138 16.12 -8.07 -5.06
N GLU A 139 16.23 -6.78 -4.68
CA GLU A 139 15.62 -6.26 -3.45
C GLU A 139 14.10 -6.36 -3.49
N ILE A 140 13.51 -6.07 -4.66
CA ILE A 140 12.07 -6.20 -4.87
C ILE A 140 11.65 -7.67 -4.79
N LYS A 141 12.40 -8.59 -5.40
CA LYS A 141 12.09 -10.03 -5.31
C LYS A 141 12.07 -10.53 -3.87
N LEU A 142 13.05 -10.11 -3.06
CA LEU A 142 13.11 -10.48 -1.64
C LEU A 142 11.92 -9.92 -0.86
N ALA A 143 11.60 -8.64 -1.05
CA ALA A 143 10.44 -8.01 -0.43
C ALA A 143 9.11 -8.65 -0.87
N LEU A 144 9.01 -9.13 -2.11
CA LEU A 144 7.83 -9.86 -2.61
C LEU A 144 7.63 -11.19 -1.89
N GLU A 145 8.69 -11.95 -1.63
CA GLU A 145 8.59 -13.21 -0.87
C GLU A 145 8.19 -12.98 0.59
N GLU A 146 8.69 -11.89 1.21
CA GLU A 146 8.27 -11.50 2.55
C GLU A 146 6.77 -11.12 2.58
N LEU A 147 6.32 -10.31 1.62
CA LEU A 147 4.90 -9.94 1.49
C LEU A 147 4.01 -11.15 1.23
N LYS A 148 4.44 -12.08 0.38
CA LYS A 148 3.75 -13.35 0.14
C LYS A 148 3.57 -14.13 1.43
N THR A 149 4.67 -14.30 2.17
CA THR A 149 4.67 -15.02 3.44
C THR A 149 3.75 -14.35 4.46
N SER A 150 3.83 -13.03 4.59
CA SER A 150 2.96 -12.23 5.47
C SER A 150 1.49 -12.42 5.14
N HIS A 151 1.10 -12.32 3.85
CA HIS A 151 -0.27 -12.55 3.43
C HIS A 151 -0.76 -13.99 3.69
N GLN A 152 0.11 -14.99 3.52
CA GLN A 152 -0.25 -16.38 3.80
C GLN A 152 -0.44 -16.64 5.30
N ILE A 153 0.38 -16.03 6.16
CA ILE A 153 0.24 -16.11 7.61
C ILE A 153 -1.11 -15.53 8.06
N LEU A 154 -1.54 -14.41 7.48
CA LEU A 154 -2.84 -13.79 7.79
C LEU A 154 -4.04 -14.70 7.43
N LEU A 155 -3.86 -15.64 6.50
CA LEU A 155 -4.89 -16.63 6.15
C LEU A 155 -4.90 -17.85 7.08
N ALA A 156 -3.87 -18.05 7.91
CA ALA A 156 -3.88 -19.11 8.90
C ALA A 156 -4.89 -18.75 10.01
N GLN A 157 -5.88 -19.61 10.26
CA GLN A 157 -6.67 -19.49 11.49
C GLN A 157 -5.97 -20.31 12.57
N PRO A 158 -5.41 -19.68 13.62
CA PRO A 158 -4.88 -20.40 14.76
C PRO A 158 -6.06 -20.99 15.55
N ARG A 159 -6.42 -22.24 15.24
CA ARG A 159 -7.32 -23.16 15.97
C ARG A 159 -8.61 -22.55 16.56
N VAL A 160 -9.74 -22.86 15.93
CA VAL A 160 -11.10 -22.52 16.42
C VAL A 160 -11.58 -23.44 17.56
N ARG A 161 -10.81 -24.48 17.89
CA ARG A 161 -11.08 -25.33 19.04
C ARG A 161 -9.84 -25.38 19.91
N PRO A 162 -9.94 -25.07 21.22
CA PRO A 162 -9.00 -25.66 22.15
C PRO A 162 -9.06 -27.16 21.90
N GLU A 163 -7.90 -27.78 21.66
CA GLU A 163 -7.79 -29.21 21.91
C GLU A 163 -8.24 -29.35 23.35
N THR A 164 -9.41 -29.94 23.58
CA THR A 164 -9.76 -30.39 24.92
C THR A 164 -8.71 -31.43 25.20
N ASP A 165 -7.64 -31.05 25.90
CA ASP A 165 -6.75 -32.01 26.51
C ASP A 165 -7.67 -33.03 27.19
N ALA A 166 -7.65 -34.25 26.70
CA ALA A 166 -8.33 -35.39 27.31
C ALA A 166 -7.69 -35.77 28.68
N SER A 167 -7.10 -34.77 29.36
CA SER A 167 -6.49 -34.82 30.67
C SER A 167 -7.24 -33.95 31.69
N MET A 168 -8.36 -33.32 31.32
CA MET A 168 -9.31 -32.82 32.34
C MET A 168 -10.26 -33.93 32.75
N ALA A 169 -10.04 -34.38 33.98
CA ALA A 169 -10.81 -35.35 34.74
C ALA A 169 -12.32 -35.28 34.45
N VAL A 170 -12.90 -36.47 34.26
CA VAL A 170 -14.34 -36.73 34.36
C VAL A 170 -14.88 -36.11 35.65
N PRO A 171 -15.75 -35.08 35.62
CA PRO A 171 -16.57 -34.81 36.78
C PRO A 171 -17.58 -35.96 36.87
N ALA A 172 -17.47 -36.74 37.96
CA ALA A 172 -18.43 -37.78 38.30
C ALA A 172 -19.87 -37.22 38.26
N PRO A 173 -20.88 -38.00 37.83
CA PRO A 173 -22.26 -37.55 37.84
C PRO A 173 -22.73 -37.37 39.29
N THR A 174 -22.75 -36.12 39.76
CA THR A 174 -23.41 -35.73 41.00
C THR A 174 -24.90 -36.05 40.90
N GLY A 175 -25.38 -36.82 41.88
CA GLY A 175 -26.67 -37.48 41.88
C GLY A 175 -27.88 -36.54 41.67
N THR A 176 -28.81 -37.05 40.86
CA THR A 176 -30.21 -36.66 40.77
C THR A 176 -30.85 -36.50 42.15
N PRO A 177 -31.46 -35.35 42.51
CA PRO A 177 -32.36 -35.31 43.65
C PRO A 177 -33.66 -36.00 43.28
N ALA A 178 -33.89 -37.16 43.91
CA ALA A 178 -35.11 -37.94 43.78
C ALA A 178 -36.36 -37.15 44.23
N HIS A 179 -37.32 -37.00 43.33
CA HIS A 179 -38.69 -36.62 43.66
C HIS A 179 -39.30 -37.65 44.61
N LYS A 180 -39.40 -37.32 45.91
CA LYS A 180 -40.19 -38.10 46.87
C LYS A 180 -41.67 -37.83 46.65
N HIS A 181 -42.34 -38.76 45.97
CA HIS A 181 -43.79 -38.91 46.03
C HIS A 181 -44.24 -39.17 47.49
N LYS A 182 -44.97 -38.24 48.09
CA LYS A 182 -45.78 -38.52 49.29
C LYS A 182 -47.01 -39.32 48.85
N LYS A 183 -47.01 -40.61 49.17
CA LYS A 183 -48.18 -41.49 49.06
C LYS A 183 -49.18 -41.13 50.17
N ASN A 184 -50.43 -40.90 49.77
CA ASN A 184 -51.60 -40.86 50.64
C ASN A 184 -51.67 -42.13 51.50
N LYS A 185 -51.94 -41.96 52.80
CA LYS A 185 -52.54 -43.00 53.64
C LYS A 185 -53.84 -42.46 54.22
N LEU A 186 -54.92 -43.07 53.78
CA LEU A 186 -56.27 -42.97 54.33
C LEU A 186 -56.50 -44.14 55.31
N LYS A 187 -57.36 -43.90 56.31
CA LYS A 187 -57.96 -44.79 57.33
C LYS A 187 -57.17 -44.86 58.65
N LYS A 188 -57.80 -44.61 59.79
CA LYS A 188 -59.12 -45.11 60.24
C LYS A 188 -59.90 -44.07 61.03
#